data_AF-A0A351F7P0-F1
#
_entry.id   AF-A0A351F7P0-F1
#
_cell.length_a   1.000
_cell.length_b   1.000
_cell.length_c   1.000
_cell.angle_alpha   90.00
_cell.angle_beta   90.00
_cell.angle_gamma   90.00
#
_symmetry.space_group_name_H-M   'P 1'
#
loop_
_entity.id
_entity.type
_entity.pdbx_description
1 polymer ?
#
loop_
_entity_poly.entity_id
_entity_poly.type
_entity_poly.pdbx_seq_one_letter_code
_entity_poly.pdbx_strand_id
1 'polypeptide(L)' 'MTLKELEVGKSAVIRKVGGNGALRQHFLDMGMIPGAEVTVVKLAPMG' A
#
# COMPACT_ATOMS: atom_id res chain seq x y z
N MET A 1 -4.14 -2.67 10.83
CA MET A 1 -4.10 -3.52 9.63
C MET A 1 -3.08 -2.97 8.65
N THR A 2 -2.40 -3.84 7.91
CA THR A 2 -1.47 -3.47 6.83
C THR A 2 -2.04 -3.89 5.48
N LEU A 3 -1.42 -3.43 4.38
CA LEU A 3 -1.82 -3.84 3.04
C LEU A 3 -1.74 -5.36 2.82
N LYS A 4 -0.89 -6.08 3.58
CA LYS A 4 -0.77 -7.54 3.51
C LYS A 4 -2.04 -8.27 3.96
N GLU A 5 -2.84 -7.66 4.82
CA GLU A 5 -4.06 -8.27 5.38
C GLU A 5 -5.31 -7.91 4.56
N LEU A 6 -5.16 -7.13 3.50
CA LEU A 6 -6.25 -6.68 2.66
C LEU A 6 -6.57 -7.76 1.61
N GLU A 7 -7.82 -8.21 1.57
CA GLU A 7 -8.25 -9.24 0.62
C GLU A 7 -8.31 -8.70 -0.81
N VAL A 8 -8.12 -9.60 -1.78
CA VAL A 8 -8.27 -9.29 -3.20
C VAL A 8 -9.69 -8.79 -3.48
N GLY A 9 -9.79 -7.68 -4.21
CA GLY A 9 -11.03 -6.99 -4.53
C GLY A 9 -11.46 -5.95 -3.48
N LYS A 10 -10.77 -5.84 -2.34
CA LYS A 10 -11.09 -4.82 -1.33
C LYS A 10 -10.23 -3.56 -1.50
N SER A 11 -10.84 -2.45 -1.12
CA SER A 11 -10.23 -1.12 -1.10
C SER A 11 -9.98 -0.67 0.33
N ALA A 12 -8.92 0.10 0.54
CA ALA A 12 -8.60 0.73 1.81
C ALA A 12 -7.92 2.08 1.60
N VAL A 13 -8.03 2.95 2.59
CA VAL A 13 -7.37 4.25 2.61
C VAL A 13 -6.07 4.15 3.40
N ILE A 14 -4.97 4.62 2.80
CA ILE A 14 -3.66 4.66 3.45
C ILE A 14 -3.72 5.67 4.60
N ARG A 15 -3.51 5.22 5.85
CA ARG A 15 -3.37 6.12 7.00
C ARG A 15 -1.93 6.54 7.28
N LYS A 16 -0.98 5.64 7.05
CA LYS A 16 0.44 5.87 7.32
C LYS A 16 1.28 5.04 6.37
N VAL A 17 2.36 5.64 5.88
CA VAL A 17 3.38 4.97 5.06
C VAL A 17 4.59 4.71 5.97
N GLY A 18 5.05 3.46 6.00
CA GLY A 18 6.26 3.04 6.71
C GLY A 18 7.54 3.28 5.90
N GLY A 19 8.66 2.71 6.35
CA GLY A 19 9.97 2.84 5.69
C GLY A 19 10.77 4.09 6.12
N ASN A 20 12.08 4.04 5.89
CA ASN A 20 13.04 5.09 6.24
C ASN A 20 13.77 5.58 4.99
N GLY A 21 14.16 6.86 4.96
CA GLY A 21 14.98 7.46 3.91
C GLY A 21 14.41 7.24 2.50
N ALA A 22 15.25 6.72 1.60
CA ALA A 22 14.93 6.52 0.19
C ALA A 22 13.71 5.61 -0.06
N LEU A 23 13.50 4.60 0.79
CA LEU A 23 12.36 3.68 0.63
C LEU A 23 11.02 4.39 0.83
N ARG A 24 10.96 5.27 1.85
CA ARG A 24 9.77 6.09 2.11
C ARG A 24 9.53 7.05 0.94
N GLN A 25 10.58 7.72 0.47
CA GLN A 25 10.49 8.64 -0.66
C GLN A 25 9.94 7.93 -1.90
N HIS A 26 10.48 6.76 -2.22
CA HIS A 26 10.03 5.98 -3.37
C HIS A 26 8.54 5.58 -3.29
N PHE A 27 8.03 5.20 -2.11
CA PHE A 27 6.60 4.95 -1.93
C PHE A 27 5.76 6.21 -2.18
N LEU A 28 6.18 7.36 -1.66
CA LEU A 28 5.48 8.62 -1.86
C LEU A 28 5.49 9.03 -3.35
N ASP A 29 6.62 8.84 -4.04
CA ASP A 29 6.78 9.12 -5.47
C ASP A 29 5.87 8.23 -6.33
N MET A 30 5.57 7.01 -5.88
CA MET A 30 4.59 6.11 -6.52
C MET A 30 3.12 6.45 -6.20
N GLY A 31 2.86 7.47 -5.39
CA GLY A 31 1.50 7.86 -4.98
C GLY A 31 0.96 7.09 -3.76
N MET A 32 1.79 6.29 -3.08
CA MET A 32 1.43 5.66 -1.81
C MET A 32 1.55 6.71 -0.70
N ILE A 33 0.55 7.59 -0.59
CA ILE A 33 0.51 8.71 0.36
C ILE A 33 -0.67 8.57 1.34
N PRO A 34 -0.59 9.13 2.56
CA PRO A 34 -1.73 9.18 3.46
C PRO A 34 -2.95 9.86 2.81
N GLY A 35 -4.11 9.22 2.89
CA GLY A 35 -5.36 9.68 2.26
C GLY A 35 -5.62 9.08 0.87
N ALA A 36 -4.63 8.44 0.24
CA ALA A 36 -4.85 7.72 -1.01
C ALA A 36 -5.68 6.44 -0.77
N GLU A 37 -6.64 6.19 -1.66
CA GLU A 37 -7.38 4.93 -1.70
C GLU A 37 -6.66 3.94 -2.63
N VAL A 38 -6.50 2.71 -2.15
CA VAL A 38 -5.85 1.62 -2.89
C VAL A 38 -6.70 0.36 -2.85
N THR A 39 -6.74 -0.35 -3.98
CA THR A 39 -7.50 -1.58 -4.16
C THR A 39 -6.55 -2.73 -4.47
N VAL A 40 -6.70 -3.86 -3.78
CA VAL A 40 -5.91 -5.07 -4.10
C VAL A 40 -6.53 -5.74 -5.31
N VAL A 41 -5.88 -5.65 -6.46
CA VAL A 41 -6.39 -6.26 -7.70
C VAL A 41 -6.06 -7.75 -7.75
N LYS A 42 -4.85 -8.12 -7.35
CA LYS A 42 -4.36 -9.51 -7.40
C LYS A 42 -3.15 -9.67 -6.47
N LEU A 43 -2.96 -10.88 -5.96
CA LEU A 43 -1.74 -11.29 -5.24
C LEU A 43 -0.86 -12.15 -6.15
N ALA A 44 0.45 -12.07 -5.96
CA ALA A 44 1.38 -12.95 -6.63
C ALA A 44 1.13 -14.42 -6.21
N PRO A 45 1.33 -15.41 -7.10
CA PRO A 45 1.02 -16.80 -6.82
C PRO A 45 1.87 -17.42 -5.70
N MET A 46 3.00 -16.80 -5.36
CA MET A 46 3.91 -17.23 -4.29
C MET A 46 3.74 -16.43 -2.99
N GLY A 47 2.79 -15.50 -2.93
CA GLY A 47 2.58 -14.61 -1.77
C GLY A 47 3.72 -13.61 -1.60
#